data_AF-A0A096MFN0-F1
#
_entry.id   AF-A0A096MFN0-F1
#
_cell.length_a   1.000
_cell.length_b   1.000
_cell.length_c   1.000
_cell.angle_alpha   90.00
_cell.angle_beta   90.00
_cell.angle_gamma   90.00
#
_symmetry.space_group_name_H-M   'P 1'
#
loop_
_entity.id
_entity.type
_entity.pdbx_description
1 polymer ?
#
loop_
_entity_poly.entity_id
_entity_poly.type
_entity_poly.pdbx_seq_one_letter_code
_entity_poly.pdbx_strand_id
1 'polypeptide(L)'
;MCSRMGTFVTLTEVLEARGSPLEEDEVWCLLLATADALLDISKKGPGNMCTVLSPGSVLLSANGSLAFKSCARSEDVASYTAPEVQQGLTPSTRAAAEKVVVYSLGMTLYWCADYHLPQNQPVQISTELEGLLLSMCEDMAVRRTDLLTVLETCEFHHKSSMLPSPERLIRQLVEDVYRNSASGRIFFLFVFSVKAVVCLLN
;
A
#
# COMPACT_ATOMS: atom_id res chain seq x y z
N MET A 1 26.71 -9.81 21.33
CA MET A 1 25.61 -10.19 20.43
C MET A 1 25.30 -8.97 19.57
N CYS A 2 25.59 -9.05 18.28
CA CYS A 2 25.54 -7.91 17.37
C CYS A 2 24.07 -7.52 17.13
N SER A 3 23.70 -6.29 17.46
CA SER A 3 22.39 -5.71 17.15
C SER A 3 22.16 -5.77 15.65
N ARG A 4 21.15 -6.53 15.20
CA ARG A 4 20.67 -6.51 13.81
C ARG A 4 20.39 -5.04 13.43
N MET A 5 21.26 -4.46 12.60
CA MET A 5 21.03 -3.15 12.01
C MET A 5 19.68 -3.17 11.27
N GLY A 6 18.89 -2.12 11.44
CA GLY A 6 17.53 -2.01 10.89
C GLY A 6 17.55 -1.94 9.38
N THR A 7 17.53 -3.09 8.72
CA THR A 7 17.40 -3.19 7.28
C THR A 7 15.91 -3.14 6.94
N PHE A 8 15.52 -2.14 6.16
CA PHE A 8 14.19 -2.04 5.58
C PHE A 8 14.22 -2.63 4.17
N VAL A 9 13.08 -3.20 3.76
CA VAL A 9 12.79 -3.56 2.37
C VAL A 9 11.53 -2.82 1.94
N THR A 10 11.43 -2.44 0.69
CA THR A 10 10.23 -1.84 0.09
C THR A 10 9.19 -2.92 -0.22
N LEU A 11 7.92 -2.53 -0.31
CA LEU A 11 6.88 -3.44 -0.78
C LEU A 11 7.12 -3.87 -2.23
N THR A 12 7.75 -3.02 -3.06
CA THR A 12 8.27 -3.41 -4.38
C THR A 12 9.25 -4.58 -4.30
N GLU A 13 10.28 -4.49 -3.45
CA GLU A 13 11.27 -5.57 -3.28
C GLU A 13 10.63 -6.87 -2.78
N VAL A 14 9.60 -6.79 -1.94
CA VAL A 14 8.80 -7.95 -1.52
C VAL A 14 8.13 -8.63 -2.72
N LEU A 15 7.44 -7.86 -3.56
CA LEU A 15 6.76 -8.36 -4.76
C LEU A 15 7.74 -8.94 -5.78
N GLU A 16 8.85 -8.26 -6.02
CA GLU A 16 9.90 -8.71 -6.94
C GLU A 16 10.55 -10.01 -6.44
N ALA A 17 10.86 -10.11 -5.15
CA ALA A 17 11.49 -11.29 -4.58
C ALA A 17 10.57 -12.51 -4.60
N ARG A 18 9.25 -12.34 -4.42
CA ARG A 18 8.28 -13.45 -4.45
C ARG A 18 7.79 -13.78 -5.87
N GLY A 19 7.79 -12.81 -6.78
CA GLY A 19 7.35 -12.96 -8.17
C GLY A 19 5.84 -13.23 -8.33
N SER A 20 5.04 -12.87 -7.33
CA SER A 20 3.59 -13.12 -7.26
C SER A 20 2.88 -11.93 -6.61
N PRO A 21 1.57 -11.74 -6.83
CA PRO A 21 0.80 -10.72 -6.13
C PRO A 21 0.69 -11.01 -4.63
N LEU A 22 0.23 -10.01 -3.89
CA LEU A 22 -0.22 -10.19 -2.51
C LEU A 22 -1.54 -10.98 -2.48
N GLU A 23 -1.65 -11.85 -1.49
CA GLU A 23 -2.91 -12.53 -1.17
C GLU A 23 -3.85 -11.58 -0.39
N GLU A 24 -5.15 -11.85 -0.44
CA GLU A 24 -6.17 -11.00 0.20
C GLU A 24 -5.88 -10.75 1.69
N ASP A 25 -5.53 -11.79 2.46
CA ASP A 25 -5.20 -11.68 3.87
C ASP A 25 -3.98 -10.77 4.11
N GLU A 26 -3.02 -10.79 3.19
CA GLU A 26 -1.83 -9.94 3.23
C GLU A 26 -2.21 -8.48 2.95
N VAL A 27 -3.11 -8.24 2.01
CA VAL A 27 -3.65 -6.91 1.70
C VAL A 27 -4.40 -6.34 2.90
N TRP A 28 -5.29 -7.11 3.55
CA TRP A 28 -6.00 -6.68 4.75
C TRP A 28 -5.05 -6.31 5.89
N CYS A 29 -4.03 -7.14 6.15
CA CYS A 29 -3.08 -6.89 7.21
C CYS A 29 -2.17 -5.67 6.93
N LEU A 30 -1.73 -5.50 5.68
CA LEU A 30 -0.94 -4.33 5.29
C LEU A 30 -1.77 -3.04 5.31
N LEU A 31 -3.04 -3.12 4.90
CA LEU A 31 -3.98 -2.00 4.97
C LEU A 31 -4.19 -1.57 6.43
N LEU A 32 -4.42 -2.52 7.33
CA LEU A 32 -4.53 -2.29 8.77
C LEU A 32 -3.28 -1.59 9.34
N ALA A 33 -2.09 -2.16 9.13
CA ALA A 33 -0.85 -1.61 9.65
C ALA A 33 -0.54 -0.22 9.08
N THR A 34 -0.80 -0.02 7.78
CA THR A 34 -0.50 1.25 7.12
C THR A 34 -1.48 2.33 7.55
N ALA A 35 -2.78 2.02 7.65
CA ALA A 35 -3.80 2.96 8.12
C ALA A 35 -3.53 3.44 9.55
N ASP A 36 -3.15 2.52 10.45
CA ASP A 36 -2.79 2.85 11.83
C ASP A 36 -1.56 3.78 11.89
N ALA A 37 -0.47 3.41 11.18
CA ALA A 37 0.74 4.22 11.12
C ALA A 37 0.49 5.62 10.53
N LEU A 38 -0.37 5.72 9.52
CA LEU A 38 -0.75 7.00 8.90
C LEU A 38 -1.59 7.86 9.85
N LEU A 39 -2.52 7.29 10.59
CA LEU A 39 -3.30 8.04 11.60
C LEU A 39 -2.38 8.64 12.66
N ASP A 40 -1.37 7.89 13.08
CA ASP A 40 -0.37 8.39 14.03
C ASP A 40 0.52 9.49 13.46
N ILE A 41 0.86 9.44 12.17
CA ILE A 41 1.54 10.54 11.48
C ILE A 41 0.63 11.76 11.37
N SER A 42 -0.66 11.56 11.06
CA SER A 42 -1.67 12.61 10.93
C SER A 42 -1.81 13.44 12.20
N LYS A 43 -1.81 12.77 13.36
CA LYS A 43 -1.91 13.39 14.68
C LYS A 43 -0.72 14.33 14.98
N LYS A 44 0.44 14.13 14.34
CA LYS A 44 1.64 14.95 14.53
C LYS A 44 1.62 16.27 13.75
N GLY A 45 0.65 16.46 12.85
CA GLY A 45 0.41 17.73 12.14
C GLY A 45 0.21 17.58 10.62
N PRO A 46 -0.53 18.51 9.98
CA PRO A 46 -0.92 18.40 8.57
C PRO A 46 0.25 18.44 7.59
N GLY A 47 1.39 19.04 7.97
CA GLY A 47 2.59 19.11 7.13
C GLY A 47 3.35 17.79 6.96
N ASN A 48 3.02 16.76 7.74
CA ASN A 48 3.73 15.48 7.74
C ASN A 48 3.14 14.45 6.76
N MET A 49 1.96 14.72 6.19
CA MET A 49 1.18 13.73 5.42
C MET A 49 1.27 13.86 3.90
N CYS A 50 2.02 14.80 3.35
CA CYS A 50 2.09 14.96 1.90
C CYS A 50 3.05 13.93 1.27
N THR A 51 2.62 12.67 1.25
CA THR A 51 3.32 11.55 0.60
C THR A 51 2.36 10.82 -0.33
N VAL A 52 2.71 10.79 -1.61
CA VAL A 52 2.16 9.78 -2.53
C VAL A 52 2.77 8.44 -2.10
N LEU A 53 1.93 7.51 -1.68
CA LEU A 53 2.31 6.15 -1.39
C LEU A 53 2.41 5.36 -2.69
N SER A 54 3.47 4.59 -2.82
CA SER A 54 3.67 3.59 -3.87
C SER A 54 4.22 2.32 -3.21
N PRO A 55 4.21 1.17 -3.90
CA PRO A 55 4.90 -0.01 -3.40
C PRO A 55 6.38 0.27 -3.06
N GLY A 56 7.01 1.18 -3.82
CA GLY A 56 8.38 1.60 -3.58
C GLY A 56 8.55 2.50 -2.36
N SER A 57 7.50 3.17 -1.89
CA SER A 57 7.55 4.12 -0.78
C SER A 57 7.27 3.50 0.59
N VAL A 58 6.58 2.35 0.62
CA VAL A 58 6.22 1.62 1.84
C VAL A 58 7.38 0.72 2.24
N LEU A 59 7.99 1.00 3.39
CA LEU A 59 9.16 0.28 3.91
C LEU A 59 8.75 -0.64 5.05
N LEU A 60 9.11 -1.91 4.93
CA LEU A 60 8.88 -2.99 5.88
C LEU A 60 10.19 -3.31 6.59
N SER A 61 10.16 -3.46 7.91
CA SER A 61 11.35 -3.78 8.69
C SER A 61 11.30 -5.20 9.25
N ALA A 62 12.47 -5.80 9.48
CA ALA A 62 12.60 -7.11 10.11
C ALA A 62 12.07 -7.18 11.56
N ASN A 63 11.71 -6.04 12.17
CA ASN A 63 11.07 -6.02 13.49
C ASN A 63 9.54 -5.95 13.42
N GLY A 64 8.95 -5.88 12.22
CA GLY A 64 7.50 -5.80 12.02
C GLY A 64 6.94 -4.39 11.94
N SER A 65 7.79 -3.36 11.87
CA SER A 65 7.36 -1.95 11.74
C SER A 65 7.29 -1.49 10.29
N LEU A 66 6.46 -0.47 10.05
CA LEU A 66 6.44 0.29 8.79
C LEU A 66 7.21 1.60 8.91
N ALA A 67 7.75 2.04 7.78
CA ALA A 67 8.22 3.40 7.55
C ALA A 67 7.83 3.85 6.14
N PHE A 68 7.86 5.16 5.90
CA PHE A 68 7.49 5.73 4.60
C PHE A 68 8.61 6.65 4.12
N LYS A 69 9.09 6.44 2.89
CA LYS A 69 10.00 7.40 2.23
C LYS A 69 9.17 8.42 1.45
N SER A 70 9.63 9.67 1.42
CA SER A 70 9.02 10.70 0.58
C SER A 70 9.41 10.44 -0.88
N CYS A 71 8.43 10.17 -1.75
CA CYS A 71 8.66 10.12 -3.20
C CYS A 71 8.77 11.55 -3.74
N ALA A 72 9.96 12.13 -3.63
CA ALA A 72 10.28 13.42 -4.22
C ALA A 72 10.42 13.28 -5.74
N ARG A 73 9.29 13.34 -6.46
CA ARG A 73 9.18 13.64 -7.91
C ARG A 73 9.95 12.73 -8.91
N SER A 74 10.63 11.65 -8.49
CA SER A 74 11.51 10.86 -9.38
C SER A 74 11.02 9.47 -9.79
N GLU A 75 9.98 8.93 -9.15
CA GLU A 75 9.31 7.68 -9.55
C GLU A 75 8.06 8.04 -10.37
N ASP A 76 7.66 7.22 -11.35
CA ASP A 76 6.40 7.35 -12.08
C ASP A 76 5.23 7.02 -11.13
N VAL A 77 4.95 7.95 -10.22
CA VAL A 77 3.93 7.83 -9.17
C VAL A 77 2.57 8.36 -9.60
N ALA A 78 2.42 8.71 -10.89
CA ALA A 78 1.20 9.30 -11.41
C ALA A 78 -0.02 8.43 -11.06
N SER A 79 0.10 7.11 -11.24
CA SER A 79 -0.95 6.12 -10.94
C SER A 79 -1.42 6.09 -9.50
N TYR A 80 -0.56 6.49 -8.55
CA TYR A 80 -0.89 6.48 -7.13
C TYR A 80 -1.26 7.87 -6.61
N THR A 81 -1.17 8.90 -7.45
CA THR A 81 -1.43 10.29 -7.04
C THR A 81 -2.92 10.58 -7.14
N ALA A 82 -3.51 11.13 -6.07
CA ALA A 82 -4.91 11.51 -6.07
C ALA A 82 -5.23 12.55 -7.17
N PRO A 83 -6.39 12.46 -7.85
CA PRO A 83 -6.70 13.32 -9.00
C PRO A 83 -6.59 14.81 -8.71
N GLU A 84 -7.02 15.25 -7.52
CA GLU A 84 -6.92 16.64 -7.11
C GLU A 84 -5.46 17.13 -7.02
N VAL A 85 -4.53 16.26 -6.59
CA VAL A 85 -3.10 16.58 -6.51
C VAL A 85 -2.47 16.59 -7.90
N GLN A 86 -2.88 15.68 -8.79
CA GLN A 86 -2.46 15.69 -10.20
C GLN A 86 -2.87 16.99 -10.91
N GLN A 87 -4.03 17.55 -10.54
CA GLN A 87 -4.52 18.84 -11.02
C GLN A 87 -3.80 20.05 -10.38
N GLY A 88 -2.82 19.81 -9.49
CA GLY A 88 -2.03 20.85 -8.83
C GLY A 88 -2.68 21.45 -7.58
N LEU A 89 -3.77 20.87 -7.08
CA LEU A 89 -4.37 21.29 -5.82
C LEU A 89 -3.56 20.74 -4.64
N THR A 90 -3.22 21.62 -3.71
CA THR A 90 -2.53 21.24 -2.47
C THR A 90 -3.55 21.05 -1.35
N PRO A 91 -3.47 19.95 -0.57
CA PRO A 91 -4.36 19.76 0.56
C PRO A 91 -4.09 20.83 1.62
N SER A 92 -5.12 21.63 1.92
CA SER A 92 -5.02 22.75 2.87
C SER A 92 -5.40 22.37 4.31
N THR A 93 -6.05 21.21 4.49
CA THR A 93 -6.50 20.72 5.79
C THR A 93 -5.96 19.31 6.06
N ARG A 94 -5.92 18.93 7.33
CA ARG A 94 -5.57 17.56 7.75
C ARG A 94 -6.47 16.52 7.07
N ALA A 95 -7.78 16.72 7.08
CA ALA A 95 -8.73 15.80 6.45
C ALA A 95 -8.49 15.68 4.93
N ALA A 96 -8.20 16.79 4.24
CA ALA A 96 -7.84 16.73 2.83
C ALA A 96 -6.55 15.94 2.58
N ALA A 97 -5.53 16.12 3.43
CA ALA A 97 -4.29 15.34 3.33
C ALA A 97 -4.52 13.84 3.61
N GLU A 98 -5.35 13.50 4.60
CA GLU A 98 -5.76 12.11 4.86
C GLU A 98 -6.44 11.49 3.64
N LYS A 99 -7.36 12.21 2.98
CA LYS A 99 -8.02 11.74 1.75
C LYS A 99 -7.05 11.48 0.60
N VAL A 100 -6.03 12.33 0.43
CA VAL A 100 -5.00 12.15 -0.61
C VAL A 100 -4.22 10.85 -0.35
N VAL A 101 -3.81 10.62 0.90
CA VAL A 101 -3.06 9.41 1.26
C VAL A 101 -3.94 8.16 1.19
N VAL A 102 -5.22 8.24 1.56
CA VAL A 102 -6.17 7.12 1.42
C VAL A 102 -6.28 6.67 -0.04
N TYR A 103 -6.43 7.60 -0.98
CA TYR A 103 -6.42 7.28 -2.41
C TYR A 103 -5.13 6.56 -2.82
N SER A 104 -4.00 7.13 -2.41
CA SER A 104 -2.68 6.63 -2.76
C SER A 104 -2.41 5.22 -2.21
N LEU A 105 -2.87 4.96 -0.98
CA LEU A 105 -2.81 3.66 -0.35
C LEU A 105 -3.70 2.63 -1.06
N GLY A 106 -4.92 3.02 -1.42
CA GLY A 106 -5.85 2.16 -2.17
C GLY A 106 -5.26 1.73 -3.50
N MET A 107 -4.75 2.69 -4.28
CA MET A 107 -4.05 2.43 -5.55
C MET A 107 -2.81 1.54 -5.37
N THR A 108 -2.04 1.79 -4.30
CA THR A 108 -0.86 0.98 -3.98
C THR A 108 -1.21 -0.47 -3.76
N LEU A 109 -2.20 -0.75 -2.91
CA LEU A 109 -2.58 -2.13 -2.56
C LEU A 109 -3.32 -2.83 -3.70
N TYR A 110 -4.16 -2.12 -4.45
CA TYR A 110 -4.80 -2.68 -5.64
C TYR A 110 -3.75 -3.13 -6.66
N TRP A 111 -2.73 -2.31 -6.90
CA TRP A 111 -1.62 -2.69 -7.77
C TRP A 111 -0.84 -3.90 -7.24
N CYS A 112 -0.64 -4.00 -5.92
CA CYS A 112 0.03 -5.15 -5.32
C CYS A 112 -0.77 -6.45 -5.44
N ALA A 113 -2.11 -6.38 -5.40
CA ALA A 113 -3.00 -7.53 -5.60
C ALA A 113 -3.11 -7.95 -7.08
N ASP A 114 -2.88 -7.01 -8.01
CA ASP A 114 -2.85 -7.25 -9.47
C ASP A 114 -1.46 -7.60 -10.01
N TYR A 115 -0.42 -7.57 -9.16
CA TYR A 115 0.97 -7.69 -9.59
C TYR A 115 1.25 -8.97 -10.39
N HIS A 116 1.70 -8.79 -11.63
CA HIS A 116 2.04 -9.87 -12.57
C HIS A 116 0.91 -10.87 -12.87
N LEU A 117 -0.35 -10.48 -12.68
CA LEU A 117 -1.46 -11.30 -13.16
C LEU A 117 -1.49 -11.32 -14.71
N PRO A 118 -1.77 -12.47 -15.34
CA PRO A 118 -2.02 -12.55 -16.77
C PRO A 118 -3.15 -11.60 -17.18
N GLN A 119 -3.07 -10.97 -18.36
CA GLN A 119 -4.01 -9.94 -18.82
C GLN A 119 -5.51 -10.36 -18.82
N ASN A 120 -5.80 -11.66 -18.83
CA ASN A 120 -7.17 -12.19 -18.84
C ASN A 120 -7.61 -12.71 -17.47
N GLN A 121 -6.79 -12.58 -16.43
CA GLN A 121 -7.10 -13.04 -15.09
C GLN A 121 -7.46 -11.83 -14.21
N PRO A 122 -8.71 -11.73 -13.72
CA PRO A 122 -9.07 -10.67 -12.80
C PRO A 122 -8.41 -10.91 -11.44
N VAL A 123 -8.15 -9.81 -10.72
CA VAL A 123 -7.72 -9.84 -9.31
C VAL A 123 -8.69 -10.72 -8.51
N GLN A 124 -8.15 -11.68 -7.77
CA GLN A 124 -8.92 -12.63 -6.97
C GLN A 124 -9.03 -12.12 -5.52
N ILE A 125 -9.88 -11.12 -5.29
CA ILE A 125 -10.21 -10.60 -3.95
C ILE A 125 -11.70 -10.68 -3.71
N SER A 126 -12.10 -10.77 -2.44
CA SER A 126 -13.51 -10.73 -2.04
C SER A 126 -14.18 -9.41 -2.42
N THR A 127 -15.51 -9.45 -2.53
CA THR A 127 -16.34 -8.25 -2.77
C THR A 127 -16.18 -7.20 -1.66
N GLU A 128 -15.87 -7.65 -0.45
CA GLU A 128 -15.66 -6.85 0.74
C GLU A 128 -14.37 -6.03 0.63
N LEU A 129 -13.26 -6.68 0.25
CA LEU A 129 -11.99 -5.98 0.05
C LEU A 129 -12.04 -5.08 -1.18
N GLU A 130 -12.61 -5.57 -2.29
CA GLU A 130 -12.79 -4.79 -3.50
C GLU A 130 -13.61 -3.52 -3.23
N GLY A 131 -14.75 -3.65 -2.55
CA GLY A 131 -15.60 -2.51 -2.19
C GLY A 131 -14.87 -1.49 -1.32
N LEU A 132 -14.05 -1.93 -0.36
CA LEU A 132 -13.24 -1.03 0.45
C LEU A 132 -12.19 -0.29 -0.40
N LEU A 133 -11.41 -1.01 -1.23
CA LEU A 133 -10.38 -0.42 -2.09
C LEU A 133 -10.99 0.58 -3.08
N LEU A 134 -12.13 0.25 -3.70
CA LEU A 134 -12.86 1.16 -4.59
C LEU A 134 -13.31 2.43 -3.85
N SER A 135 -13.81 2.30 -2.62
CA SER A 135 -14.20 3.47 -1.81
C SER A 135 -13.01 4.37 -1.42
N MET A 136 -11.80 3.80 -1.33
CA MET A 136 -10.56 4.56 -1.12
C MET A 136 -10.11 5.25 -2.41
N CYS A 137 -10.36 4.65 -3.57
CA CYS A 137 -9.94 5.13 -4.89
C CYS A 137 -10.97 6.03 -5.59
N GLU A 138 -11.96 6.55 -4.88
CA GLU A 138 -12.91 7.53 -5.43
C GLU A 138 -12.20 8.80 -5.91
N ASP A 139 -12.50 9.21 -7.15
CA ASP A 139 -11.92 10.41 -7.76
C ASP A 139 -12.30 11.68 -7.01
N MET A 140 -13.56 11.77 -6.58
CA MET A 140 -14.02 12.89 -5.78
C MET A 140 -13.65 12.67 -4.32
N ALA A 141 -12.73 13.49 -3.79
CA ALA A 141 -12.28 13.41 -2.39
C ALA A 141 -13.42 13.41 -1.35
N VAL A 142 -14.59 14.01 -1.68
CA VAL A 142 -15.77 14.02 -0.81
C VAL A 142 -16.51 12.67 -0.74
N ARG A 143 -16.45 11.84 -1.79
CA ARG A 143 -17.03 10.48 -1.80
C ARG A 143 -16.08 9.42 -1.26
N ARG A 144 -14.79 9.72 -1.30
CA ARG A 144 -13.73 8.84 -0.82
C ARG A 144 -13.93 8.53 0.66
N THR A 145 -13.65 7.31 1.09
CA THR A 145 -13.75 6.92 2.51
C THR A 145 -12.73 7.67 3.38
N ASP A 146 -13.00 7.82 4.67
CA ASP A 146 -12.09 8.45 5.63
C ASP A 146 -11.06 7.45 6.16
N LEU A 147 -9.86 7.94 6.49
CA LEU A 147 -8.78 7.09 6.99
C LEU A 147 -9.16 6.33 8.27
N LEU A 148 -9.95 6.95 9.15
CA LEU A 148 -10.47 6.30 10.35
C LEU A 148 -11.43 5.16 10.01
N THR A 149 -12.34 5.37 9.06
CA THR A 149 -13.27 4.34 8.59
C THR A 149 -12.53 3.14 7.98
N VAL A 150 -11.45 3.39 7.23
CA VAL A 150 -10.57 2.34 6.71
C VAL A 150 -9.98 1.53 7.85
N LEU A 151 -9.42 2.18 8.87
CA LEU A 151 -8.86 1.50 10.05
C LEU A 151 -9.92 0.63 10.74
N GLU A 152 -11.08 1.19 11.06
CA GLU A 152 -12.17 0.48 11.75
C GLU A 152 -12.65 -0.74 10.97
N THR A 153 -12.78 -0.60 9.64
CA THR A 153 -13.18 -1.70 8.75
C THR A 153 -12.13 -2.82 8.79
N CYS A 154 -10.84 -2.46 8.73
CA CYS A 154 -9.75 -3.43 8.79
C CYS A 154 -9.64 -4.13 10.14
N GLU A 155 -9.82 -3.41 11.25
CA GLU A 155 -9.84 -4.00 12.58
C GLU A 155 -10.98 -5.01 12.74
N PHE A 156 -12.16 -4.67 12.22
CA PHE A 156 -13.32 -5.56 12.26
C PHE A 156 -13.06 -6.83 11.44
N HIS A 157 -12.54 -6.69 10.22
CA HIS A 157 -12.18 -7.83 9.38
C HIS A 157 -11.09 -8.69 10.04
N HIS A 158 -10.02 -8.08 10.55
CA HIS A 158 -8.92 -8.78 11.21
C HIS A 158 -9.38 -9.66 12.38
N LYS A 159 -10.30 -9.15 13.21
CA LYS A 159 -10.90 -9.90 14.32
C LYS A 159 -11.82 -11.03 13.84
N SER A 160 -12.56 -10.81 12.75
CA SER A 160 -13.53 -11.77 12.22
C SER A 160 -12.86 -12.93 11.48
N SER A 161 -11.80 -12.64 10.73
CA SER A 161 -11.06 -13.60 9.90
C SER A 161 -9.89 -14.27 10.63
N MET A 162 -9.61 -13.88 11.89
CA MET A 162 -8.52 -14.44 12.71
C MET A 162 -7.13 -14.35 12.05
N LEU A 163 -6.87 -13.21 11.40
CA LEU A 163 -5.63 -12.96 10.68
C LEU A 163 -4.41 -12.89 11.64
N PRO A 164 -3.19 -13.23 11.17
CA PRO A 164 -1.99 -13.04 11.98
C PRO A 164 -1.76 -11.55 12.28
N SER A 165 -1.14 -11.23 13.41
CA SER A 165 -0.87 -9.82 13.74
C SER A 165 -0.08 -9.14 12.61
N PRO A 166 -0.33 -7.85 12.31
CA PRO A 166 0.32 -7.19 11.19
C PRO A 166 1.86 -7.17 11.30
N GLU A 167 2.40 -7.08 12.53
CA GLU A 167 3.85 -7.14 12.76
C GLU A 167 4.42 -8.51 12.38
N ARG A 168 3.66 -9.59 12.61
CA ARG A 168 4.08 -10.94 12.23
C ARG A 168 4.10 -11.07 10.71
N LEU A 169 3.08 -10.58 10.00
CA LEU A 169 3.08 -10.60 8.54
C LEU A 169 4.26 -9.79 7.98
N ILE A 170 4.47 -8.56 8.46
CA ILE A 170 5.55 -7.68 7.98
C ILE A 170 6.91 -8.38 8.14
N ARG A 171 7.16 -9.03 9.29
CA ARG A 171 8.39 -9.82 9.51
C ARG A 171 8.53 -10.95 8.50
N GLN A 172 7.45 -11.68 8.24
CA GLN A 172 7.45 -12.79 7.28
C GLN A 172 7.80 -12.29 5.86
N LEU A 173 7.15 -11.21 5.39
CA LEU A 173 7.43 -10.62 4.07
C LEU A 173 8.90 -10.22 3.93
N VAL A 174 9.47 -9.60 4.97
CA VAL A 174 10.88 -9.21 5.00
C VAL A 174 11.81 -10.43 4.98
N GLU A 175 11.49 -11.47 5.75
CA GLU A 175 12.27 -12.72 5.78
C GLU A 175 12.27 -13.46 4.44
N ASP A 176 11.14 -13.46 3.74
CA ASP A 176 11.01 -14.11 2.43
C ASP A 176 11.88 -13.42 1.36
N VAL A 177 12.02 -12.09 1.40
CA VAL A 177 12.97 -11.35 0.55
C VAL A 177 14.40 -11.86 0.74
N TYR A 178 14.85 -12.02 1.99
CA TYR A 178 16.19 -12.50 2.28
C TYR A 178 16.40 -13.97 1.88
N ARG A 179 15.38 -14.81 2.04
CA ARG A 179 15.44 -16.22 1.64
C ARG A 179 15.55 -16.38 0.12
N ASN A 180 14.80 -15.58 -0.64
CA ASN A 180 14.83 -15.61 -2.10
C ASN A 180 16.12 -15.01 -2.67
N SER A 181 16.67 -13.99 -2.02
CA SER A 181 17.99 -13.42 -2.35
C SER A 181 19.12 -14.45 -2.21
N ALA A 182 19.10 -15.26 -1.14
CA ALA A 182 20.08 -16.32 -0.92
C ALA A 182 19.98 -17.48 -1.95
N SER A 183 18.83 -17.61 -2.62
CA SER A 183 18.56 -18.68 -3.58
C SER A 183 18.93 -18.33 -5.03
N GLY A 184 19.53 -17.15 -5.28
CA GLY A 184 20.07 -16.76 -6.59
C GLY A 184 19.04 -16.43 -7.68
N ARG A 185 17.76 -16.21 -7.31
CA ARG A 185 16.66 -15.94 -8.25
C ARG A 185 16.40 -14.45 -8.46
N ILE A 186 17.45 -13.66 -8.71
CA ILE A 186 17.29 -12.26 -9.10
C ILE A 186 17.16 -12.21 -10.63
N PHE A 187 15.94 -12.35 -11.14
CA PHE A 187 15.65 -11.99 -12.53
C PHE A 187 15.15 -10.54 -12.56
N PHE A 188 16.06 -9.67 -12.98
CA PHE A 188 15.77 -8.29 -13.37
C PHE A 188 14.85 -8.25 -14.61
N LEU A 189 14.08 -7.16 -14.68
CA LEU A 189 13.14 -6.72 -15.73
C LEU A 189 11.78 -7.41 -15.72
N PHE A 190 10.73 -6.68 -15.36
CA PHE A 190 9.87 -6.02 -16.35
C PHE A 190 9.04 -4.91 -15.69
N VAL A 191 9.28 -3.66 -16.12
CA VAL A 191 8.36 -2.55 -15.90
C VAL A 191 7.22 -2.73 -16.90
N PHE A 192 6.03 -3.09 -16.44
CA PHE A 192 4.81 -2.98 -17.26
C PHE A 192 3.70 -2.23 -16.53
N SER A 193 3.48 -1.03 -17.06
CA SER A 193 2.19 -0.45 -17.44
C SER A 193 1.03 -0.70 -16.49
N VAL A 194 0.80 0.30 -15.66
CA VAL A 194 -0.50 0.87 -15.27
C VAL A 194 -1.60 0.49 -16.28
N LYS A 195 -2.24 -0.66 -16.07
CA LYS A 195 -3.45 -1.06 -16.76
C LYS A 195 -4.54 -1.20 -15.70
N ALA A 196 -5.72 -0.73 -16.05
CA ALA A 196 -6.99 -1.06 -15.40
C ALA A 196 -7.38 -0.35 -14.07
N VAL A 197 -7.11 0.96 -13.93
CA VAL A 197 -8.00 1.81 -13.10
C VAL A 197 -8.66 2.95 -13.92
N VAL A 198 -8.08 3.34 -15.05
CA VAL A 198 -8.65 4.40 -15.92
C VAL A 198 -9.66 3.87 -16.97
N CYS A 199 -10.00 2.57 -16.99
CA CYS A 199 -10.94 1.99 -17.98
C CYS A 199 -12.35 1.67 -17.44
N LEU A 200 -12.69 2.02 -16.19
CA LEU A 200 -14.03 1.78 -15.63
C LEU A 200 -14.79 3.06 -15.25
N LEU A 201 -14.31 4.24 -15.67
CA LEU A 201 -14.98 5.53 -15.47
C LEU A 201 -15.35 6.25 -16.78
N ASN A 202 -15.69 5.49 -17.83
CA ASN A 202 -16.40 6.00 -19.02
C ASN A 202 -17.46 5.02 -19.49
#